data_AF-A0A2R7M536-F1
#
_entry.id   AF-A0A2R7M536-F1
#
_cell.length_a   1.000
_cell.length_b   1.000
_cell.length_c   1.000
_cell.angle_alpha   90.00
_cell.angle_beta   90.00
_cell.angle_gamma   90.00
#
_symmetry.space_group_name_H-M   'P 1'
#
loop_
_entity.id
_entity.type
_entity.pdbx_description
1 polymer ?
#
loop_
_entity_poly.entity_id
_entity_poly.type
_entity_poly.pdbx_seq_one_letter_code
_entity_poly.pdbx_strand_id
1 'polypeptide(L)' 'MAQTQDDLDNRSNQLNPNNDSYWKSRGYSERPDNWEHETSSSSNDEMDNHANQMNPNNEAYSSSRGGGKN' A
#
# COMPACT_ATOMS: atom_id res chain seq x y z
N MET A 1 15.45 3.21 24.99
CA MET A 1 14.97 4.60 24.91
C MET A 1 13.52 4.52 24.45
N ALA A 2 12.57 5.08 25.22
CA ALA A 2 11.17 5.12 24.79
C ALA A 2 11.03 6.16 23.67
N GLN A 3 10.21 5.88 22.66
CA GLN A 3 9.89 6.86 21.62
C GLN A 3 9.10 8.01 22.25
N THR A 4 9.50 9.24 21.93
CA THR A 4 8.77 10.44 22.35
C THR A 4 7.59 10.70 21.43
N GLN A 5 6.66 11.55 21.84
CA GLN A 5 5.56 11.97 20.97
C GLN A 5 6.10 12.64 19.70
N ASP A 6 7.16 13.45 19.82
CA ASP A 6 7.81 14.09 18.68
C ASP A 6 8.37 13.07 17.69
N ASP A 7 8.95 11.95 18.17
CA ASP A 7 9.44 10.87 17.31
C ASP A 7 8.29 10.19 16.54
N LEU A 8 7.14 10.00 17.21
CA LEU A 8 5.94 9.41 16.60
C LEU A 8 5.30 10.35 15.57
N ASP A 9 5.26 11.64 15.85
CA ASP A 9 4.71 12.65 14.96
C ASP A 9 5.58 12.81 13.71
N ASN A 10 6.91 12.85 13.88
CA ASN A 10 7.86 12.85 12.78
C ASN A 10 7.70 11.62 11.89
N ARG A 11 7.59 10.43 12.51
CA ARG A 11 7.35 9.18 11.79
C ARG A 11 6.01 9.20 11.05
N SER A 12 4.96 9.69 11.70
CA SER A 12 3.63 9.79 11.09
C SER A 12 3.63 10.72 9.88
N ASN A 13 4.33 11.86 9.98
CA ASN A 13 4.51 12.80 8.87
C ASN A 13 5.30 12.18 7.70
N GLN A 14 6.32 11.37 7.97
CA GLN A 14 7.07 10.67 6.92
C GLN A 14 6.28 9.55 6.26
N LEU A 15 5.23 9.03 6.89
CA LEU A 15 4.38 7.96 6.37
C LEU A 15 3.06 8.48 5.78
N ASN A 16 2.81 9.79 5.83
CA ASN A 16 1.60 10.40 5.32
C ASN A 16 1.86 11.07 3.96
N PRO A 17 1.30 10.57 2.84
CA PRO A 17 1.46 11.21 1.53
C PRO A 17 0.84 12.61 1.43
N ASN A 18 -0.04 12.98 2.36
CA ASN A 18 -0.52 14.37 2.50
C ASN A 18 0.52 15.30 3.16
N ASN A 19 1.67 14.79 3.61
CA ASN A 19 2.74 15.61 4.19
C ASN A 19 3.95 15.64 3.25
N ASP A 20 4.58 16.81 3.07
CA ASP A 20 5.77 16.97 2.23
C ASP A 20 6.94 16.10 2.68
N SER A 21 7.02 15.76 3.96
CA SER A 21 8.07 14.92 4.53
C SER A 21 8.08 13.52 3.90
N TYR A 22 6.91 12.99 3.55
CA TYR A 22 6.78 11.74 2.81
C TYR A 22 7.48 11.84 1.44
N TRP A 23 7.22 12.89 0.68
CA TRP A 23 7.78 13.10 -0.66
C TRP A 23 9.27 13.41 -0.63
N LYS A 24 9.72 14.26 0.29
CA LYS A 24 11.14 14.59 0.49
C LYS A 24 11.96 13.35 0.86
N SER A 25 11.41 12.47 1.71
CA SER A 25 12.07 11.20 2.06
C SER A 25 12.26 10.26 0.87
N ARG A 26 11.46 10.43 -0.19
CA ARG A 26 11.50 9.65 -1.44
C ARG A 26 12.30 10.32 -2.56
N GLY A 27 12.94 11.46 -2.28
CA GLY A 27 13.78 12.19 -3.23
C GLY A 27 13.04 13.19 -4.11
N TYR A 28 11.77 13.49 -3.81
CA TYR A 28 11.02 14.53 -4.51
C TYR A 28 11.26 15.89 -3.87
N SER A 29 11.42 16.92 -4.70
CA SER A 29 11.55 18.31 -4.23
C SER A 29 10.28 18.81 -3.54
N GLU A 30 9.13 18.40 -4.08
CA GLU A 30 7.80 18.76 -3.62
C GLU A 30 6.79 17.66 -3.97
N ARG A 31 5.60 17.73 -3.38
CA ARG A 31 4.50 16.80 -3.66
C ARG A 31 3.96 17.03 -5.08
N PRO A 32 3.86 16.00 -5.94
CA PRO A 32 3.25 16.12 -7.26
C PRO A 32 1.76 16.50 -7.18
N ASP A 33 1.24 17.25 -8.16
CA ASP A 33 -0.18 17.69 -8.16
C ASP A 33 -1.18 16.52 -8.24
N ASN A 34 -0.80 15.43 -8.91
CA ASN A 34 -1.62 14.22 -9.09
C ASN A 34 -1.35 13.14 -8.04
N TRP A 35 -0.72 13.48 -6.92
CA TRP A 35 -0.29 12.50 -5.91
C TRP A 35 -1.45 11.65 -5.36
N GLU A 36 -2.66 12.19 -5.23
CA GLU A 36 -3.82 11.47 -4.71
C GLU A 36 -4.16 10.28 -5.62
N HIS A 37 -4.05 10.48 -6.94
CA HIS A 37 -4.30 9.42 -7.93
C HIS A 37 -3.22 8.34 -7.83
N GLU A 38 -1.95 8.72 -7.75
CA GLU A 38 -0.82 7.78 -7.63
C GLU A 38 -0.89 6.95 -6.34
N THR A 39 -1.24 7.57 -5.21
CA THR A 39 -1.35 6.85 -3.93
C THR A 39 -2.62 6.02 -3.80
N SER A 40 -3.69 6.41 -4.50
CA SER A 40 -4.94 5.65 -4.56
C SER A 40 -4.89 4.54 -5.61
N SER A 41 -3.92 4.58 -6.53
CA SER A 41 -3.69 3.56 -7.56
C SER A 41 -3.00 2.30 -7.03
N SER A 42 -3.23 1.95 -5.75
CA SER A 42 -3.32 0.52 -5.43
C SER A 42 -4.55 0.03 -6.17
N SER A 43 -4.39 -0.28 -7.45
CA SER A 43 -5.47 -0.61 -8.35
C SER A 43 -6.36 -1.62 -7.65
N ASN A 44 -7.67 -1.40 -7.69
CA ASN A 44 -8.61 -2.39 -7.20
C ASN A 44 -8.29 -3.76 -7.80
N ASP A 45 -7.68 -3.80 -8.99
CA ASP A 45 -7.16 -5.02 -9.62
C ASP A 45 -6.21 -5.83 -8.72
N GLU A 46 -5.22 -5.26 -8.01
CA GLU A 46 -4.38 -6.07 -7.10
C GLU A 46 -5.15 -6.57 -5.88
N MET A 47 -6.02 -5.73 -5.31
CA MET A 47 -6.85 -6.12 -4.16
C MET A 47 -7.88 -7.17 -4.53
N ASP A 48 -8.50 -7.04 -5.70
CA ASP A 48 -9.48 -7.95 -6.27
C ASP A 48 -8.80 -9.26 -6.63
N ASN A 49 -7.61 -9.23 -7.23
CA ASN A 49 -6.81 -10.43 -7.48
C ASN A 49 -6.47 -11.15 -6.17
N HIS A 50 -6.03 -10.43 -5.12
CA HIS A 50 -5.75 -11.04 -3.83
C HIS A 50 -7.04 -11.59 -3.15
N ALA A 51 -8.14 -10.84 -3.18
CA ALA A 51 -9.42 -11.27 -2.65
C ALA A 51 -9.94 -12.53 -3.36
N ASN A 52 -9.83 -12.55 -4.69
CA ASN A 52 -10.19 -13.67 -5.56
C ASN A 52 -9.35 -14.91 -5.28
N GLN A 53 -8.07 -14.75 -4.93
CA GLN A 53 -7.18 -15.86 -4.54
C GLN A 53 -7.41 -16.35 -3.10
N MET A 54 -8.10 -15.56 -2.28
CA MET A 54 -8.40 -15.89 -0.88
C MET A 54 -9.84 -16.37 -0.67
N ASN A 55 -10.71 -16.24 -1.68
CA ASN A 55 -12.08 -16.70 -1.66
C ASN A 55 -12.20 -18.16 -2.14
N PRO A 56 -12.51 -19.15 -1.27
CA PRO A 56 -12.62 -20.56 -1.65
C PRO A 56 -13.69 -20.88 -2.70
N ASN A 57 -14.67 -19.98 -2.86
CA ASN A 57 -15.75 -20.11 -3.84
C ASN A 57 -15.39 -19.50 -5.20
N ASN A 58 -14.23 -18.85 -5.33
CA ASN A 58 -13.76 -18.25 -6.57
C ASN A 58 -12.73 -19.14 -7.28
N GLU A 59 -12.77 -19.19 -8.60
CA GLU A 59 -11.92 -20.08 -9.41
C GLU A 59 -10.42 -19.82 -9.24
N ALA A 60 -10.01 -18.57 -8.99
CA ALA A 60 -8.61 -18.21 -8.81
C ALA A 60 -7.99 -18.78 -7.51
N TYR A 61 -8.81 -19.14 -6.51
CA TYR A 61 -8.34 -19.72 -5.24
C TYR A 61 -7.68 -21.08 -5.45
N SER A 62 -8.35 -21.98 -6.18
CA SER A 62 -7.84 -23.33 -6.45
C SER A 62 -6.59 -23.31 -7.32
N SER A 63 -6.51 -22.37 -8.26
CA SER A 63 -5.33 -22.17 -9.11
C SER A 63 -4.13 -21.60 -8.33
N SER A 64 -4.37 -20.69 -7.39
CA SER A 64 -3.32 -20.07 -6.56
C SER A 64 -2.76 -21.01 -5.50
N ARG A 65 -3.61 -21.85 -4.89
CA ARG A 65 -3.23 -22.77 -3.80
C ARG A 65 -2.63 -24.11 -4.26
N GLY A 66 -2.27 -24.22 -5.53
CA GLY A 66 -1.64 -25.43 -6.06
C GLY A 66 -2.62 -26.58 -6.20
N GLY A 67 -3.78 -26.33 -6.81
CA GLY A 67 -4.69 -27.36 -7.34
C GLY A 67 -4.02 -28.19 -8.45
N GLY A 68 -2.90 -28.83 -8.14
CA GLY A 68 -2.34 -29.96 -8.85
C GLY A 68 -3.33 -31.09 -8.70
N LYS A 69 -4.12 -31.28 -9.75
CA LYS A 69 -4.77 -32.55 -10.05
C LYS A 69 -3.66 -33.62 -10.04
N ASN A 70 -3.61 -34.45 -8.99
CA ASN A 70 -3.07 -35.80 -9.10
C ASN A 70 -4.21 -36.71 -9.56
#